data_AF-A0A8S1VDZ8-F1
#
_entry.id   AF-A0A8S1VDZ8-F1
#
_cell.length_a   1.000
_cell.length_b   1.000
_cell.length_c   1.000
_cell.angle_alpha   90.00
_cell.angle_beta   90.00
_cell.angle_gamma   90.00
#
_symmetry.space_group_name_H-M   'P 1'
#
loop_
_entity.id
_entity.type
_entity.pdbx_description
1 polymer ?
#
loop_
_entity_poly.entity_id
_entity_poly.type
_entity_poly.pdbx_seq_one_letter_code
_entity_poly.pdbx_strand_id
1 'polypeptide(L)'
;MKSLISLFLIVVIANTRSYTLYKQCDSTWGQDQLGTSSNTICSAGCLISSVAMMLHTYGVTTDGTTTPRTMNTWLKKNNGYASGDLFVWASINNLGFIFQGKFTAAQAQNKFDAGQHVILCVNNGGHYVLMTSYSGDTFNVNDPGYSKTSYPASGVTNAATYTYSKLTFFKKHVLNLE
;
A
#
# COMPACT_ATOMS: atom_id res chain seq x y z
N MET A 1 -38.23 -7.54 40.76
CA MET A 1 -37.15 -7.78 39.78
C MET A 1 -37.44 -6.95 38.54
N LYS A 2 -36.67 -5.89 38.27
CA LYS A 2 -36.79 -5.10 37.03
C LYS A 2 -35.52 -5.39 36.23
N SER A 3 -35.64 -6.17 35.15
CA SER A 3 -34.53 -6.43 34.24
C SER A 3 -34.14 -5.15 33.51
N LEU A 4 -32.89 -4.72 33.67
CA LEU A 4 -32.26 -3.70 32.84
C LEU A 4 -31.81 -4.36 31.54
N ILE A 5 -32.40 -3.97 30.43
CA ILE A 5 -31.93 -4.34 29.08
C ILE A 5 -30.80 -3.36 28.74
N SER A 6 -29.54 -3.82 28.81
CA SER A 6 -28.40 -3.07 28.28
C SER A 6 -28.40 -3.16 26.76
N LEU A 7 -28.73 -2.04 26.10
CA LEU A 7 -28.58 -1.87 24.66
C LEU A 7 -27.10 -1.59 24.35
N PHE A 8 -26.36 -2.60 23.87
CA PHE A 8 -25.02 -2.39 23.32
C PHE A 8 -25.15 -1.70 21.96
N LEU A 9 -24.80 -0.41 21.90
CA LEU A 9 -24.63 0.30 20.64
C LEU A 9 -23.33 -0.20 19.98
N ILE A 10 -23.44 -1.12 19.03
CA ILE A 10 -22.30 -1.52 18.19
C ILE A 10 -22.06 -0.40 17.19
N VAL A 11 -21.12 0.50 17.49
CA VAL A 11 -20.61 1.46 16.52
C VAL A 11 -19.66 0.73 15.59
N VAL A 12 -20.14 0.32 14.42
CA VAL A 12 -19.27 -0.16 13.35
C VAL A 12 -18.56 1.06 12.77
N ILE A 13 -17.34 1.34 13.25
CA ILE A 13 -16.48 2.35 12.64
C ILE A 13 -16.01 1.75 11.31
N ALA A 14 -16.56 2.23 10.20
CA ALA A 14 -16.01 1.92 8.89
C ALA A 14 -14.62 2.57 8.80
N ASN A 15 -13.57 1.78 9.06
CA ASN A 15 -12.19 2.21 8.89
C ASN A 15 -11.96 2.48 7.39
N THR A 16 -12.09 3.75 7.00
CA THR A 16 -11.84 4.19 5.63
C THR A 16 -10.59 5.06 5.63
N ARG A 17 -9.66 4.75 4.74
CA ARG A 17 -8.44 5.53 4.54
C ARG A 17 -8.55 6.28 3.23
N SER A 18 -8.42 7.60 3.31
CA SER A 18 -8.37 8.47 2.14
C SER A 18 -6.94 8.50 1.61
N TYR A 19 -6.67 7.71 0.57
CA TYR A 19 -5.41 7.77 -0.16
C TYR A 19 -5.58 8.54 -1.46
N THR A 20 -4.54 9.30 -1.84
CA THR A 20 -4.44 9.82 -3.20
C THR A 20 -4.43 8.66 -4.20
N LEU A 21 -5.16 8.79 -5.30
CA LEU A 21 -5.13 7.81 -6.39
C LEU A 21 -4.07 8.20 -7.42
N TYR A 22 -3.14 7.29 -7.70
CA TYR A 22 -2.22 7.39 -8.83
C TYR A 22 -2.47 6.25 -9.81
N LYS A 23 -2.50 6.58 -11.10
CA LYS A 23 -2.58 5.60 -12.19
C LYS A 23 -1.19 5.27 -12.71
N GLN A 24 -0.86 3.99 -12.87
CA GLN A 24 0.47 3.59 -13.33
C GLN A 24 0.76 4.01 -14.79
N CYS A 25 -0.29 4.20 -15.59
CA CYS A 25 -0.20 4.65 -16.98
C CYS A 25 -0.44 6.15 -17.18
N ASP A 26 -0.31 6.97 -16.13
CA ASP A 26 -0.32 8.43 -16.27
C ASP A 26 0.77 8.88 -17.26
N SER A 27 0.47 9.86 -18.11
CA SER A 27 1.40 10.35 -19.14
C SER A 27 2.70 10.91 -18.57
N THR A 28 2.69 11.35 -17.31
CA THR A 28 3.85 11.95 -16.64
C THR A 28 4.94 10.93 -16.38
N TRP A 29 4.61 9.66 -16.10
CA TRP A 29 5.56 8.63 -15.66
C TRP A 29 5.36 7.26 -16.28
N GLY A 30 4.25 7.02 -16.97
CA GLY A 30 3.89 5.69 -17.47
C GLY A 30 4.91 5.09 -18.45
N GLN A 31 5.68 5.94 -19.14
CA GLN A 31 6.75 5.52 -20.06
C GLN A 31 8.12 5.37 -19.37
N ASP A 32 8.24 5.68 -18.08
CA ASP A 32 9.50 5.51 -17.37
C ASP A 32 9.85 4.04 -17.23
N GLN A 33 11.12 3.70 -17.45
CA GLN A 33 11.64 2.36 -17.17
C GLN A 33 11.42 1.99 -15.69
N LEU A 34 10.83 0.83 -15.43
CA LEU A 34 10.58 0.31 -14.09
C LEU A 34 11.80 -0.45 -13.56
N GLY A 35 12.31 -0.04 -12.40
CA GLY A 35 13.53 -0.63 -11.85
C GLY A 35 14.67 -0.63 -12.86
N THR A 36 15.28 -1.79 -13.09
CA THR A 36 16.30 -2.03 -14.12
C THR A 36 15.85 -3.02 -15.20
N SER A 37 14.54 -3.31 -15.29
CA SER A 37 13.99 -4.24 -16.29
C SER A 37 13.72 -3.54 -17.63
N SER A 38 13.21 -4.28 -18.61
CA SER A 38 12.72 -3.73 -19.89
C SER A 38 11.28 -3.19 -19.79
N ASN A 39 10.62 -3.32 -18.64
CA ASN A 39 9.26 -2.83 -18.44
C ASN A 39 9.19 -1.33 -18.21
N THR A 40 8.01 -0.76 -18.40
CA THR A 40 7.68 0.59 -17.98
C THR A 40 6.79 0.59 -16.74
N ILE A 41 6.64 1.74 -16.10
CA ILE A 41 5.66 1.89 -15.00
C ILE A 41 4.25 1.57 -15.51
N CYS A 42 3.89 1.92 -16.74
CA CYS A 42 2.58 1.58 -17.28
C CYS A 42 2.41 0.07 -17.44
N SER A 43 3.42 -0.67 -17.92
CA SER A 43 3.26 -2.12 -18.16
C SER A 43 3.27 -2.96 -16.88
N ALA A 44 4.02 -2.57 -15.84
CA ALA A 44 4.22 -3.41 -14.65
C ALA A 44 4.30 -2.65 -13.30
N GLY A 45 4.01 -1.34 -13.26
CA GLY A 45 4.21 -0.48 -12.10
C GLY A 45 3.08 -0.46 -11.07
N CYS A 46 2.17 -1.45 -11.07
CA CYS A 46 1.01 -1.47 -10.17
C CYS A 46 1.41 -1.43 -8.69
N LEU A 47 2.41 -2.22 -8.32
CA LEU A 47 2.88 -2.29 -6.95
C LEU A 47 3.50 -0.97 -6.48
N ILE A 48 4.43 -0.41 -7.25
CA ILE A 48 5.11 0.83 -6.84
C ILE A 48 4.18 2.04 -6.85
N SER A 49 3.15 2.03 -7.70
CA SER A 49 2.11 3.06 -7.68
C SER A 49 1.28 2.96 -6.40
N SER A 50 0.95 1.74 -5.97
CA SER A 50 0.27 1.49 -4.69
C SER A 50 1.11 1.92 -3.48
N VAL A 51 2.42 1.65 -3.49
CA VAL A 51 3.36 2.12 -2.46
C VAL A 51 3.45 3.65 -2.47
N ALA A 52 3.51 4.29 -3.64
CA ALA A 52 3.58 5.74 -3.75
C ALA A 52 2.34 6.44 -3.17
N MET A 53 1.14 5.91 -3.45
CA MET A 53 -0.13 6.41 -2.88
C MET A 53 -0.13 6.35 -1.34
N MET A 54 0.37 5.23 -0.79
CA MET A 54 0.50 5.02 0.65
C MET A 54 1.46 6.03 1.28
N LEU A 55 2.67 6.18 0.74
CA LEU A 55 3.70 7.08 1.30
C LEU A 55 3.31 8.56 1.18
N HIS A 56 2.76 8.95 0.03
CA HIS A 56 2.31 10.32 -0.23
C HIS A 56 1.32 10.81 0.83
N THR A 57 0.36 9.96 1.19
CA THR A 57 -0.71 10.29 2.14
C THR A 57 -0.17 10.62 3.55
N TYR A 58 1.03 10.14 3.88
CA TYR A 58 1.71 10.41 5.16
C TYR A 58 2.79 11.48 5.06
N GLY A 59 2.87 12.19 3.94
CA GLY A 59 3.86 13.25 3.71
C GLY A 59 5.29 12.74 3.65
N VAL A 60 5.50 11.44 3.44
CA VAL A 60 6.84 10.88 3.25
C VAL A 60 7.34 11.28 1.87
N THR A 61 8.52 11.91 1.85
CA THR A 61 9.20 12.35 0.63
C THR A 61 10.31 11.37 0.26
N THR A 62 10.49 11.10 -1.03
CA THR A 62 11.56 10.25 -1.54
C THR A 62 12.60 11.08 -2.30
N ASP A 63 12.17 11.70 -3.39
CA ASP A 63 12.93 12.68 -4.19
C ASP A 63 11.95 13.83 -4.51
N GLY A 64 11.63 14.59 -3.46
CA GLY A 64 10.47 15.49 -3.42
C GLY A 64 9.15 14.76 -3.10
N THR A 65 8.03 15.26 -3.62
CA THR A 65 6.71 14.65 -3.45
C THR A 65 6.72 13.21 -3.97
N THR A 66 6.24 12.27 -3.14
CA THR A 66 6.18 10.86 -3.55
C THR A 66 5.07 10.64 -4.58
N THR A 67 5.49 10.22 -5.78
CA THR A 67 4.70 9.85 -6.96
C THR A 67 5.24 8.52 -7.50
N PRO A 68 4.57 7.83 -8.45
CA PRO A 68 5.12 6.61 -9.03
C PRO A 68 6.53 6.81 -9.64
N ARG A 69 6.79 7.95 -10.30
CA ARG A 69 8.13 8.30 -10.82
C ARG A 69 9.16 8.44 -9.70
N THR A 70 8.91 9.30 -8.72
CA THR A 70 9.90 9.58 -7.66
C THR A 70 10.12 8.36 -6.76
N MET A 71 9.08 7.55 -6.54
CA MET A 71 9.20 6.26 -5.86
C MET A 71 10.09 5.29 -6.65
N ASN A 72 9.86 5.12 -7.96
CA ASN A 72 10.69 4.28 -8.83
C ASN A 72 12.16 4.71 -8.81
N THR A 73 12.42 6.01 -8.96
CA THR A 73 13.77 6.59 -8.88
C THR A 73 14.44 6.32 -7.54
N TRP A 74 13.72 6.50 -6.43
CA TRP A 74 14.26 6.26 -5.11
C TRP A 74 14.57 4.78 -4.89
N LEU A 75 13.69 3.86 -5.32
CA LEU A 75 13.92 2.42 -5.21
C LEU A 75 15.16 1.98 -5.99
N LYS A 76 15.37 2.51 -7.20
CA LYS A 76 16.60 2.25 -7.99
C LYS A 76 17.88 2.65 -7.23
N LYS A 77 17.84 3.77 -6.49
CA LYS A 77 18.99 4.29 -5.73
C LYS A 77 19.19 3.59 -4.38
N ASN A 78 18.18 2.89 -3.85
CA ASN A 78 18.16 2.37 -2.47
C ASN A 78 17.97 0.85 -2.39
N ASN A 79 18.43 0.10 -3.39
CA ASN A 79 18.29 -1.37 -3.44
C ASN A 79 16.83 -1.85 -3.26
N GLY A 80 15.90 -1.06 -3.79
CA GLY A 80 14.46 -1.32 -3.71
C GLY A 80 13.96 -2.37 -4.69
N TYR A 81 14.83 -2.82 -5.60
CA TYR A 81 14.54 -3.83 -6.60
C TYR A 81 15.56 -4.97 -6.56
N ALA A 82 15.09 -6.16 -6.91
CA ALA A 82 15.87 -7.33 -7.24
C ALA A 82 15.51 -7.81 -8.66
N SER A 83 16.43 -8.46 -9.36
CA SER A 83 16.20 -9.12 -10.66
C SER A 83 15.40 -8.26 -11.66
N GLY A 84 15.80 -7.00 -11.87
CA GLY A 84 15.08 -6.05 -12.72
C GLY A 84 14.12 -5.18 -11.92
N ASP A 85 12.88 -5.64 -11.74
CA ASP A 85 11.77 -4.88 -11.16
C ASP A 85 11.04 -5.59 -10.01
N LEU A 86 11.61 -6.67 -9.45
CA LEU A 86 11.02 -7.31 -8.28
C LEU A 86 11.20 -6.42 -7.05
N PHE A 87 10.08 -5.92 -6.53
CA PHE A 87 10.08 -5.05 -5.35
C PHE A 87 10.61 -5.76 -4.09
N VAL A 88 11.59 -5.16 -3.43
CA VAL A 88 12.12 -5.61 -2.14
C VAL A 88 11.26 -5.01 -1.03
N TRP A 89 10.35 -5.80 -0.46
CA TRP A 89 9.32 -5.32 0.48
C TRP A 89 9.85 -4.52 1.67
N ALA A 90 10.99 -4.92 2.25
CA ALA A 90 11.60 -4.26 3.39
C ALA A 90 12.39 -2.98 3.02
N SER A 91 12.55 -2.66 1.73
CA SER A 91 13.37 -1.51 1.28
C SER A 91 12.85 -0.17 1.78
N ILE A 92 11.55 -0.05 2.04
CA ILE A 92 10.92 1.17 2.55
C ILE A 92 10.79 1.22 4.09
N ASN A 93 11.37 0.25 4.81
CA ASN A 93 11.37 0.24 6.28
C ASN A 93 12.02 1.50 6.85
N ASN A 94 13.09 1.98 6.19
CA ASN A 94 13.75 3.23 6.58
C ASN A 94 12.82 4.44 6.45
N LEU A 95 11.90 4.45 5.48
CA LEU A 95 10.89 5.50 5.29
C LEU A 95 9.74 5.44 6.33
N GLY A 96 9.89 4.64 7.39
CA GLY A 96 8.93 4.52 8.49
C GLY A 96 7.78 3.54 8.23
N PHE A 97 7.73 2.91 7.05
CA PHE A 97 6.77 1.87 6.69
C PHE A 97 7.40 0.49 6.86
N ILE A 98 7.16 -0.14 8.00
CA ILE A 98 7.82 -1.40 8.37
C ILE A 98 7.02 -2.58 7.86
N PHE A 99 7.61 -3.37 6.96
CA PHE A 99 6.98 -4.54 6.38
C PHE A 99 6.67 -5.60 7.45
N GLN A 100 5.42 -6.05 7.48
CA GLN A 100 4.93 -7.03 8.47
C GLN A 100 4.74 -8.44 7.89
N GLY A 101 4.93 -8.60 6.58
CA GLY A 101 4.70 -9.86 5.88
C GLY A 101 3.48 -9.84 4.96
N LYS A 102 3.22 -11.00 4.36
CA LYS A 102 2.07 -11.28 3.50
C LYS A 102 1.10 -12.19 4.25
N PHE A 103 -0.17 -11.84 4.19
CA PHE A 103 -1.25 -12.50 4.91
C PHE A 103 -2.34 -12.97 3.96
N THR A 104 -3.25 -13.81 4.44
CA THR A 104 -4.42 -14.23 3.65
C THR A 104 -5.42 -13.09 3.50
N ALA A 105 -6.35 -13.22 2.54
CA ALA A 105 -7.47 -12.29 2.40
C ALA A 105 -8.28 -12.15 3.71
N ALA A 106 -8.56 -13.27 4.38
CA ALA A 106 -9.28 -13.27 5.67
C ALA A 106 -8.54 -12.50 6.77
N GLN A 107 -7.20 -12.55 6.78
CA GLN A 107 -6.40 -11.81 7.76
C GLN A 107 -6.25 -10.32 7.41
N ALA A 108 -6.45 -9.93 6.15
CA ALA A 108 -6.26 -8.55 5.69
C ALA A 108 -7.12 -7.54 6.46
N GLN A 109 -8.38 -7.89 6.76
CA GLN A 109 -9.30 -7.05 7.53
C GLN A 109 -8.75 -6.78 8.94
N ASN A 110 -8.36 -7.83 9.66
CA ASN A 110 -7.77 -7.70 11.01
C ASN A 110 -6.50 -6.85 11.00
N LYS A 111 -5.65 -6.97 9.96
CA LYS A 111 -4.45 -6.12 9.82
C LYS A 111 -4.83 -4.67 9.57
N PHE A 112 -5.81 -4.44 8.71
CA PHE A 112 -6.30 -3.11 8.38
C PHE A 112 -6.91 -2.41 9.61
N ASP A 113 -7.72 -3.12 10.40
CA ASP A 113 -8.33 -2.63 11.65
C ASP A 113 -7.28 -2.37 12.74
N ALA A 114 -6.19 -3.14 12.75
CA ALA A 114 -5.04 -2.90 13.62
C ALA A 114 -4.18 -1.69 13.18
N GLY A 115 -4.66 -0.86 12.25
CA GLY A 115 -3.96 0.33 11.79
C GLY A 115 -2.91 0.08 10.70
N GLN A 116 -2.74 -1.17 10.24
CA GLN A 116 -1.76 -1.48 9.19
C GLN A 116 -2.24 -1.09 7.80
N HIS A 117 -1.33 -0.69 6.93
CA HIS A 117 -1.57 -0.44 5.52
C HIS A 117 -1.53 -1.75 4.76
N VAL A 118 -2.45 -1.94 3.80
CA VAL A 118 -2.62 -3.22 3.11
C VAL A 118 -2.56 -3.02 1.60
N ILE A 119 -1.63 -3.71 0.95
CA ILE A 119 -1.54 -3.83 -0.50
C ILE A 119 -1.98 -5.24 -0.87
N LEU A 120 -3.08 -5.36 -1.61
CA LEU A 120 -3.65 -6.64 -2.03
C LEU A 120 -2.98 -7.08 -3.33
N CYS A 121 -2.60 -8.36 -3.36
CA CYS A 121 -2.19 -9.07 -4.56
C CYS A 121 -3.42 -9.80 -5.13
N VAL A 122 -3.85 -9.45 -6.34
CA VAL A 122 -5.09 -9.90 -6.97
C VAL A 122 -4.81 -10.51 -8.35
N ASN A 123 -5.86 -10.98 -9.03
CA ASN A 123 -5.76 -11.58 -10.38
C ASN A 123 -4.72 -12.72 -10.43
N ASN A 124 -4.81 -13.66 -9.49
CA ASN A 124 -3.90 -14.82 -9.39
C ASN A 124 -2.40 -14.45 -9.27
N GLY A 125 -2.10 -13.32 -8.62
CA GLY A 125 -0.73 -12.88 -8.40
C GLY A 125 -0.20 -11.84 -9.40
N GLY A 126 -0.97 -11.53 -10.45
CA GLY A 126 -0.52 -10.66 -11.54
C GLY A 126 -0.70 -9.16 -11.30
N HIS A 127 -1.41 -8.73 -10.24
CA HIS A 127 -1.71 -7.32 -10.01
C HIS A 127 -1.69 -6.93 -8.53
N TYR A 128 -1.33 -5.67 -8.25
CA TYR A 128 -1.26 -5.13 -6.89
C TYR A 128 -2.07 -3.84 -6.78
N VAL A 129 -2.88 -3.74 -5.74
CA VAL A 129 -3.80 -2.62 -5.48
C VAL A 129 -3.76 -2.20 -4.01
N LEU A 130 -3.98 -0.91 -3.72
CA LEU A 130 -3.96 -0.39 -2.36
C LEU A 130 -5.36 -0.47 -1.75
N MET A 131 -5.52 -1.20 -0.65
CA MET A 131 -6.80 -1.28 0.08
C MET A 131 -7.11 0.02 0.81
N THR A 132 -8.33 0.54 0.62
CA THR A 132 -8.82 1.80 1.20
C THR A 132 -9.85 1.59 2.30
N SER A 133 -10.68 0.54 2.19
CA SER A 133 -11.63 0.07 3.20
C SER A 133 -12.15 -1.32 2.84
N TYR A 134 -13.12 -1.85 3.58
CA TYR A 134 -13.84 -3.08 3.21
C TYR A 134 -15.30 -3.04 3.70
N SER A 135 -16.14 -3.88 3.08
CA SER A 135 -17.53 -4.11 3.47
C SER A 135 -17.87 -5.59 3.25
N GLY A 136 -18.11 -6.33 4.33
CA GLY A 136 -18.22 -7.79 4.27
C GLY A 136 -16.97 -8.40 3.62
N ASP A 137 -17.14 -9.29 2.65
CA ASP A 137 -16.04 -9.94 1.92
C ASP A 137 -15.54 -9.14 0.71
N THR A 138 -15.86 -7.84 0.62
CA THR A 138 -15.41 -6.98 -0.48
C THR A 138 -14.42 -5.93 0.03
N PHE A 139 -13.23 -5.88 -0.60
CA PHE A 139 -12.21 -4.89 -0.33
C PHE A 139 -12.34 -3.72 -1.30
N ASN A 140 -12.52 -2.50 -0.80
CA ASN A 140 -12.44 -1.29 -1.60
C ASN A 140 -10.97 -0.91 -1.79
N VAL A 141 -10.61 -0.42 -2.98
CA VAL A 141 -9.22 -0.21 -3.37
C VAL A 141 -9.02 1.06 -4.20
N ASN A 142 -7.81 1.60 -4.13
CA ASN A 142 -7.24 2.41 -5.19
C ASN A 142 -6.47 1.47 -6.13
N ASP A 143 -7.01 1.24 -7.32
CA ASP A 143 -6.38 0.42 -8.35
C ASP A 143 -5.56 1.27 -9.33
N PRO A 144 -4.22 1.10 -9.41
CA PRO A 144 -3.38 1.89 -10.30
C PRO A 144 -3.44 1.44 -11.77
N GLY A 145 -3.82 0.19 -12.06
CA GLY A 145 -3.81 -0.40 -13.40
C GLY A 145 -5.17 -0.36 -14.10
N TYR A 146 -6.27 -0.50 -13.37
CA TYR A 146 -7.62 -0.62 -13.93
C TYR A 146 -8.60 0.40 -13.36
N SER A 147 -9.73 0.61 -14.03
CA SER A 147 -10.85 1.42 -13.50
C SER A 147 -11.73 0.58 -12.57
N LYS A 148 -11.12 -0.11 -11.60
CA LYS A 148 -11.79 -0.98 -10.63
C LYS A 148 -11.64 -0.41 -9.23
N THR A 149 -12.73 -0.39 -8.47
CA THR A 149 -12.79 0.24 -7.14
C THR A 149 -12.88 -0.77 -6.01
N SER A 150 -13.09 -2.05 -6.31
CA SER A 150 -13.16 -3.10 -5.29
C SER A 150 -12.85 -4.49 -5.84
N TYR A 151 -12.48 -5.40 -4.96
CA TYR A 151 -12.24 -6.82 -5.24
C TYR A 151 -12.91 -7.69 -4.17
N PRO A 152 -13.54 -8.83 -4.53
CA PRO A 152 -13.97 -9.79 -3.53
C PRO A 152 -12.76 -10.47 -2.88
N ALA A 153 -12.90 -10.93 -1.64
CA ALA A 153 -11.84 -11.63 -0.92
C ALA A 153 -11.36 -12.90 -1.64
N SER A 154 -12.25 -13.57 -2.37
CA SER A 154 -11.91 -14.72 -3.23
C SER A 154 -10.97 -14.37 -4.39
N GLY A 155 -10.89 -13.10 -4.78
CA GLY A 155 -9.98 -12.60 -5.82
C GLY A 155 -8.61 -12.17 -5.30
N VAL A 156 -8.37 -12.26 -3.98
CA VAL A 156 -7.12 -11.86 -3.33
C VAL A 156 -6.23 -13.08 -3.10
N THR A 157 -5.07 -13.11 -3.75
CA THR A 157 -4.05 -14.15 -3.58
C THR A 157 -3.31 -14.00 -2.25
N ASN A 158 -2.95 -12.78 -1.88
CA ASN A 158 -2.37 -12.45 -0.57
C ASN A 158 -2.48 -10.93 -0.32
N ALA A 159 -2.23 -10.53 0.93
CA ALA A 159 -2.26 -9.15 1.38
C ALA A 159 -0.93 -8.80 2.05
N ALA A 160 -0.11 -7.99 1.38
CA ALA A 160 1.13 -7.46 1.96
C ALA A 160 0.82 -6.28 2.87
N THR A 161 1.46 -6.23 4.05
CA THR A 161 1.09 -5.25 5.06
C THR A 161 2.27 -4.48 5.65
N TYR A 162 2.00 -3.24 6.04
CA TYR A 162 2.97 -2.33 6.63
C TYR A 162 2.39 -1.65 7.87
N THR A 163 3.17 -1.54 8.94
CA THR A 163 2.91 -0.56 10.00
C THR A 163 3.61 0.75 9.64
N TYR A 164 2.99 1.88 10.00
CA TYR A 164 3.65 3.19 9.89
C TYR A 164 4.03 3.70 11.28
N SER A 165 5.31 4.05 11.46
CA SER A 165 5.82 4.63 12.69
C SER A 165 6.43 6.01 12.40
N LYS A 166 5.68 7.06 12.75
CA LYS A 166 6.17 8.44 12.65
C LYS A 166 7.42 8.65 13.50
N LEU A 167 7.53 7.98 14.65
CA LEU A 167 8.71 8.04 15.51
C LEU A 167 9.94 7.42 14.84
N THR A 168 9.79 6.25 14.23
CA THR A 168 10.89 5.59 13.49
C THR A 168 11.36 6.46 12.34
N PHE A 169 10.43 7.06 11.59
CA PHE A 169 10.77 8.02 10.54
C PHE A 169 11.54 9.23 11.09
N PHE A 170 11.02 9.88 12.14
CA PHE A 170 11.63 11.05 12.76
C PHE A 170 13.02 10.79 13.31
N LYS A 171 13.20 9.71 14.09
CA LYS A 171 14.51 9.36 14.63
C LYS A 171 15.55 9.23 13.53
N LYS A 172 15.21 8.51 12.45
CA LYS A 172 16.16 8.21 11.39
C LYS A 172 16.44 9.39 10.44
N HIS A 173 15.43 10.18 10.08
CA HIS A 173 15.55 11.20 9.01
C HIS A 173 15.65 12.64 9.53
N VAL A 174 15.24 12.89 10.78
CA VAL A 174 15.31 14.24 11.37
C VAL A 174 16.41 14.31 12.42
N LEU A 175 16.53 13.28 13.25
CA LEU A 175 17.49 13.27 14.36
C LEU A 175 18.79 12.53 14.05
N ASN A 176 18.87 11.78 12.94
CA ASN A 176 20.00 10.88 12.59
C ASN A 176 20.34 9.88 13.71
N LEU A 177 19.31 9.34 14.37
CA LEU A 177 19.43 8.34 15.43
C LEU A 177 19.02 6.97 14.89
N GLU A 178 19.74 5.91 15.31
CA GLU A 178 19.38 4.51 15.08
C GLU A 178 18.29 4.02 16.06
#